data_AF-A0A2V9I4Y0-F1
#
_entry.id   AF-A0A2V9I4Y0-F1
#
_cell.length_a   1.000
_cell.length_b   1.000
_cell.length_c   1.000
_cell.angle_alpha   90.00
_cell.angle_beta   90.00
_cell.angle_gamma   90.00
#
_symmetry.space_group_name_H-M   'P 1'
#
loop_
_entity.id
_entity.type
_entity.pdbx_description
1 polymer ?
#
loop_
_entity_poly.entity_id
_entity_poly.type
_entity_poly.pdbx_seq_one_letter_code
_entity_poly.pdbx_strand_id
1 'polypeptide(L)'
;MKTVRVPIRSKILNDLLKKARDANVLLRSESGEQFVLAKVSSVQSFYVGDSDDFGEEIKMTRANKNLMSFLDKRGEKAKKGGLIPMEEVERILGLKKRKKR
;
A
#
# COMPACT_ATOMS: atom_id res chain seq x y z
N MET A 1 5.56 -16.91 8.51
CA MET A 1 5.60 -15.95 9.65
C MET A 1 5.63 -16.72 10.96
N LYS A 2 6.40 -16.25 11.96
CA LYS A 2 6.35 -16.80 13.33
C LYS A 2 5.41 -15.93 14.18
N THR A 3 4.56 -16.56 14.99
CA THR A 3 3.64 -15.85 15.89
C THR A 3 4.24 -15.77 17.28
N VAL A 4 4.36 -14.55 17.82
CA VAL A 4 4.78 -14.30 19.20
C VAL A 4 3.57 -13.88 20.03
N ARG A 5 3.32 -14.54 21.16
CA ARG A 5 2.26 -14.13 22.10
C ARG A 5 2.76 -12.97 22.96
N VAL A 6 2.05 -11.85 22.94
CA VAL A 6 2.33 -10.70 23.79
C VAL A 6 1.55 -10.84 25.11
N PRO A 7 2.22 -10.90 26.27
CA PRO A 7 1.53 -10.95 27.56
C PRO A 7 0.79 -9.65 27.87
N ILE A 8 -0.34 -9.74 28.58
CA ILE A 8 -1.15 -8.57 29.01
C ILE A 8 -0.34 -7.60 29.88
N ARG A 9 0.65 -8.10 30.62
CA ARG A 9 1.51 -7.27 31.50
C ARG A 9 2.54 -6.44 30.74
N SER A 10 2.77 -6.68 29.45
CA SER A 10 3.73 -5.91 28.66
C SER A 10 3.14 -4.54 28.27
N LYS A 11 3.35 -3.53 29.12
CA LYS A 11 2.77 -2.19 28.91
C LYS A 11 3.12 -1.60 27.54
N ILE A 12 4.41 -1.56 27.20
CA ILE A 12 4.91 -0.93 25.96
C ILE A 12 4.33 -1.62 24.73
N LEU A 13 4.39 -2.95 24.66
CA LEU A 13 3.87 -3.68 23.50
C LEU A 13 2.36 -3.53 23.37
N ASN A 14 1.61 -3.57 24.48
CA ASN A 14 0.16 -3.40 24.44
C ASN A 14 -0.25 -1.97 24.05
N ASP A 15 0.50 -0.95 24.45
CA ASP A 15 0.29 0.43 23.99
C ASP A 15 0.53 0.56 22.48
N LEU A 16 1.59 -0.05 21.96
CA LEU A 16 1.85 -0.09 20.51
C LEU A 16 0.75 -0.84 19.75
N LEU A 17 0.28 -1.97 20.29
CA LEU A 17 -0.84 -2.73 19.71
C LEU A 17 -2.15 -1.93 19.74
N LYS A 18 -2.37 -1.11 20.76
CA LYS A 18 -3.52 -0.21 20.83
C LYS A 18 -3.44 0.85 19.74
N LYS A 19 -2.29 1.51 19.55
CA LYS A 19 -2.07 2.46 18.45
C LYS A 19 -2.27 1.79 17.08
N ALA A 20 -1.73 0.59 16.92
CA ALA A 20 -1.83 -0.21 15.70
C ALA A 20 -3.26 -0.67 15.35
N ARG A 21 -4.19 -0.63 16.31
CA ARG A 21 -5.60 -0.94 16.09
C ARG A 21 -6.31 0.16 15.30
N ASP A 22 -5.90 1.41 15.52
CA ASP A 22 -6.54 2.59 14.94
C ASP A 22 -5.83 3.02 13.65
N ALA A 23 -4.50 2.88 13.57
CA ALA A 23 -3.71 3.17 12.38
C ALA A 23 -2.42 2.33 12.33
N ASN A 24 -1.87 2.09 11.15
CA ASN A 24 -0.57 1.40 11.02
C ASN A 24 0.54 2.22 11.71
N VAL A 25 1.41 1.55 12.47
CA VAL A 25 2.51 2.18 13.21
C VAL A 25 3.84 1.83 12.54
N LEU A 26 4.63 2.85 12.19
CA LEU A 26 6.02 2.68 11.75
C LEU A 26 6.94 2.80 12.97
N LEU A 27 7.65 1.73 13.28
CA LEU A 27 8.65 1.67 14.34
C LEU A 27 10.03 1.82 13.71
N ARG A 28 10.84 2.77 14.21
CA ARG A 28 12.22 2.95 13.78
C ARG A 28 13.14 2.62 14.95
N SER A 29 14.08 1.71 14.74
CA SER A 29 15.13 1.42 15.72
C SER A 29 16.20 2.52 15.73
N GLU A 30 17.03 2.54 16.76
CA GLU A 30 18.20 3.43 16.81
C GLU A 30 19.24 3.11 15.71
N SER A 31 19.33 1.85 15.29
CA SER A 31 20.12 1.41 14.13
C SER A 31 19.56 1.93 12.79
N GLY A 32 18.36 2.51 12.79
CA GLY A 32 17.71 3.07 11.61
C GLY A 32 16.79 2.09 10.87
N GLU A 33 16.74 0.83 11.27
CA GLU A 33 15.83 -0.18 10.71
C GLU A 33 14.37 0.21 10.98
N GLN A 34 13.50 -0.07 10.01
CA GLN A 34 12.10 0.29 10.05
C GLN A 34 11.22 -0.95 10.02
N PHE A 35 10.23 -1.00 10.91
CA PHE A 35 9.27 -2.08 11.05
C PHE A 35 7.85 -1.52 11.00
N VAL A 36 6.92 -2.27 10.41
CA VAL A 36 5.51 -1.90 10.40
C VAL A 36 4.75 -2.81 11.37
N LEU A 37 4.06 -2.20 12.33
CA LEU A 37 3.07 -2.86 13.15
C LEU A 37 1.67 -2.49 12.63
N ALA A 38 1.00 -3.48 12.06
CA ALA A 38 -0.34 -3.35 11.50
C ALA A 38 -1.21 -4.52 11.96
N LYS A 39 -2.52 -4.26 12.12
CA LYS A 39 -3.48 -5.33 12.35
C LYS A 39 -3.50 -6.21 11.11
N VAL A 40 -3.37 -7.54 11.26
CA VAL A 40 -3.33 -8.46 10.11
C VAL A 40 -4.53 -8.27 9.16
N SER A 41 -5.71 -7.97 9.71
CA SER A 41 -6.91 -7.71 8.90
C SER A 41 -6.89 -6.40 8.09
N SER A 42 -6.03 -5.43 8.44
CA SER A 42 -5.88 -4.18 7.70
C SER A 42 -4.73 -4.21 6.69
N VAL A 43 -3.86 -5.22 6.75
CA VAL A 43 -2.77 -5.36 5.79
C VAL A 43 -3.33 -5.83 4.46
N GLN A 44 -3.26 -4.95 3.46
CA GLN A 44 -3.35 -5.34 2.05
C GLN A 44 -1.92 -5.43 1.53
N SER A 45 -1.40 -6.65 1.49
CA SER A 45 -0.09 -6.88 0.89
C SER A 45 -0.22 -6.82 -0.63
N PHE A 46 0.60 -5.98 -1.26
CA PHE A 46 0.86 -6.04 -2.69
C PHE A 46 2.20 -6.72 -2.83
N TYR A 47 2.22 -7.91 -3.41
CA TYR A 47 3.48 -8.56 -3.74
C TYR A 47 4.02 -7.89 -5.00
N VAL A 48 5.04 -7.06 -4.81
CA VAL A 48 5.95 -6.65 -5.88
C VAL A 48 7.11 -7.62 -5.71
N GLY A 49 7.18 -8.62 -6.58
CA GLY A 49 8.21 -9.63 -6.51
C GLY A 49 9.49 -9.13 -7.16
N ASP A 50 10.56 -9.90 -6.94
CA ASP A 50 11.77 -9.84 -7.75
C ASP A 50 11.74 -10.94 -8.84
N SER A 51 10.55 -11.47 -9.13
CA SER A 51 10.36 -12.58 -10.06
C SER A 51 10.28 -12.05 -11.49
N ASP A 52 10.98 -12.71 -12.41
CA ASP A 52 10.83 -12.44 -13.84
C ASP A 52 9.45 -12.87 -14.39
N ASP A 53 8.68 -13.67 -13.63
CA ASP A 53 7.29 -14.02 -13.98
C ASP A 53 6.29 -13.01 -13.40
N PHE A 54 6.07 -11.95 -14.17
CA PHE A 54 5.07 -10.92 -13.89
C PHE A 54 3.63 -11.49 -13.79
N GLY A 55 3.38 -12.69 -14.34
CA GLY A 55 2.07 -13.35 -14.27
C GLY A 55 1.64 -13.70 -12.84
N GLU A 56 2.59 -14.06 -11.98
CA GLU A 56 2.30 -14.37 -10.57
C GLU A 56 1.92 -13.11 -9.78
N GLU A 57 2.59 -11.99 -10.05
CA GLU A 57 2.28 -10.68 -9.45
C GLU A 57 0.90 -10.17 -9.87
N ILE A 58 0.54 -10.35 -11.15
CA ILE A 58 -0.80 -10.01 -11.64
C ILE A 58 -1.86 -10.84 -10.91
N LYS A 59 -1.65 -12.15 -10.75
CA LYS A 59 -2.60 -13.03 -10.05
C LYS A 59 -2.82 -12.58 -8.61
N MET A 60 -1.73 -12.30 -7.88
CA MET A 60 -1.82 -11.83 -6.50
C MET A 60 -2.47 -10.45 -6.38
N THR A 61 -2.14 -9.53 -7.29
CA THR A 61 -2.73 -8.19 -7.32
C THR A 61 -4.23 -8.26 -7.61
N ARG A 62 -4.67 -9.10 -8.56
CA ARG A 62 -6.09 -9.30 -8.89
C ARG A 62 -6.89 -9.99 -7.78
N ALA A 63 -6.26 -10.78 -6.93
CA ALA A 63 -6.92 -11.39 -5.79
C ALA A 63 -7.34 -10.36 -4.72
N ASN A 64 -6.76 -9.15 -4.72
CA ASN A 64 -7.16 -8.08 -3.83
C ASN A 64 -8.49 -7.44 -4.30
N LYS A 65 -9.61 -7.97 -3.78
CA LYS A 65 -10.97 -7.51 -4.13
C LYS A 65 -11.21 -6.02 -3.85
N ASN A 66 -10.60 -5.47 -2.81
CA ASN A 66 -10.74 -4.05 -2.48
C ASN A 66 -10.07 -3.18 -3.53
N LEU A 67 -8.86 -3.55 -3.95
CA LEU A 67 -8.18 -2.88 -5.06
C LEU A 67 -8.98 -3.00 -6.36
N MET A 68 -9.44 -4.20 -6.72
CA MET A 68 -10.20 -4.40 -7.95
C MET A 68 -11.49 -3.57 -7.97
N SER A 69 -12.26 -3.56 -6.88
CA SER A 69 -13.47 -2.73 -6.77
C SER A 69 -13.18 -1.24 -6.89
N PHE A 70 -12.07 -0.78 -6.30
CA PHE A 70 -11.62 0.62 -6.45
C PHE A 70 -11.27 0.93 -7.91
N LEU A 71 -10.53 0.05 -8.59
CA LEU A 71 -10.15 0.20 -9.98
C LEU A 71 -11.36 0.20 -10.92
N ASP A 72 -12.34 -0.66 -10.68
CA ASP A 72 -13.60 -0.68 -11.44
C ASP A 72 -14.33 0.66 -11.34
N LYS A 73 -14.51 1.17 -10.11
CA LYS A 73 -15.13 2.49 -9.88
C LYS A 73 -14.35 3.61 -10.55
N ARG A 74 -13.02 3.55 -10.50
CA ARG A 74 -12.14 4.52 -11.17
C ARG A 74 -12.29 4.44 -12.70
N GLY A 75 -12.38 3.24 -13.26
CA GLY A 75 -12.61 3.01 -14.69
C GLY A 75 -13.95 3.57 -15.16
N GLU A 76 -15.01 3.37 -14.39
CA GLU A 76 -16.32 3.98 -14.68
C GLU A 76 -16.30 5.50 -14.62
N LYS A 77 -15.61 6.08 -13.64
CA LYS A 77 -15.42 7.54 -13.56
C LYS A 77 -14.65 8.07 -14.78
N ALA A 78 -13.68 7.31 -15.28
CA ALA A 78 -12.91 7.67 -16.46
C ALA A 78 -13.77 7.70 -17.73
N LYS A 79 -14.64 6.71 -17.92
CA LYS A 79 -15.60 6.67 -19.05
C LYS A 79 -16.54 7.87 -19.06
N LYS A 80 -16.82 8.45 -17.88
CA LYS A 80 -17.69 9.62 -17.71
C LYS A 80 -16.93 10.96 -17.77
N GLY A 81 -15.69 10.97 -18.27
CA GLY A 81 -14.89 12.19 -18.41
C GLY A 81 -14.23 12.68 -17.12
N GLY A 82 -14.19 11.88 -16.05
CA GLY A 82 -13.58 12.24 -14.78
C GLY A 82 -12.05 12.06 -14.71
N LEU A 83 -11.38 11.92 -15.86
CA LEU A 83 -9.92 11.94 -15.96
C LEU A 83 -9.42 13.37 -16.20
N ILE A 84 -8.23 13.68 -15.70
CA ILE A 84 -7.52 14.91 -16.05
C ILE A 84 -6.67 14.68 -17.30
N PRO A 85 -6.54 15.67 -18.21
CA PRO A 85 -5.65 15.58 -19.36
C PRO A 85 -4.19 15.35 -18.95
N MET A 86 -3.39 14.75 -19.83
CA MET A 86 -1.98 14.45 -19.55
C MET A 86 -1.18 15.72 -19.27
N GLU A 87 -1.48 16.81 -19.98
CA GLU A 87 -0.86 18.12 -19.78
C GLU A 87 -1.09 18.64 -18.35
N GLU A 88 -2.26 18.37 -17.79
CA GLU A 88 -2.61 18.75 -16.42
C GLU A 88 -1.85 17.90 -15.40
N VAL A 89 -1.72 16.60 -15.66
CA VAL A 89 -0.91 15.69 -14.84
C VAL A 89 0.56 16.16 -14.81
N GLU A 90 1.12 16.46 -15.97
CA GLU A 90 2.51 16.95 -16.11
C GLU A 90 2.72 18.23 -15.29
N ARG A 91 1.76 19.16 -15.32
CA ARG A 91 1.79 20.40 -14.55
C ARG A 91 1.75 20.15 -13.03
N ILE A 92 0.83 19.30 -12.57
CA ILE A 92 0.68 18.97 -11.13
C ILE A 92 1.95 18.29 -10.59
N LEU A 93 2.57 17.42 -11.40
CA LEU A 93 3.75 16.66 -10.99
C LEU A 93 5.08 17.37 -11.31
N GLY A 94 5.05 18.57 -11.90
CA GLY A 94 6.25 19.32 -12.28
C GLY A 94 7.11 18.62 -13.36
N LEU A 95 6.49 17.78 -14.19
CA LEU A 95 7.19 17.02 -15.24
C LEU A 95 7.38 17.90 -16.48
N LYS A 96 8.63 18.04 -16.95
CA LYS A 96 8.92 18.71 -18.22
C LYS A 96 8.65 17.74 -19.38
N LYS A 97 7.92 18.19 -20.41
CA LYS A 97 7.72 17.41 -21.65
C LYS A 97 9.08 16.94 -22.20
N ARG A 98 9.30 15.62 -22.24
CA ARG A 98 10.36 15.06 -23.07
C ARG A 98 9.94 15.27 -24.53
N LYS A 99 10.70 16.10 -25.28
CA LYS A 99 10.57 16.17 -26.73
C LYS A 99 10.77 14.75 -27.27
N LYS A 100 9.72 14.16 -27.86
CA LYS A 100 9.87 12.96 -28.69
C LYS A 100 10.80 13.34 -29.83
N ARG A 101 11.92 12.62 -29.96
CA ARG A 101 12.77 12.63 -31.17
C ARG A 101 12.09 11.78 -32.23
#